data_AF-A0A6I1NTN8-F1
#
_entry.id   AF-A0A6I1NTN8-F1
#
_cell.length_a   1.000
_cell.length_b   1.000
_cell.length_c   1.000
_cell.angle_alpha   90.00
_cell.angle_beta   90.00
_cell.angle_gamma   90.00
#
_symmetry.space_group_name_H-M   'P 1'
#
loop_
_entity.id
_entity.type
_entity.pdbx_description
1 polymer ?
#
loop_
_entity_poly.entity_id
_entity_poly.type
_entity_poly.pdbx_seq_one_letter_code
_entity_poly.pdbx_strand_id
1 'polypeptide(L)'
;MLIDFEDLHRSYLVSRNIDGRWLYTPTNVESPQTGFFPSTHQVFSNHGLQIALYLYNPVSSTDRPPDRNLCTGVRHCLYLNFTHRVNGKYRLNDDHRVAINLDLGVAGDLYGLAQGHRDSFSYKAIRSGKTPKRLYGTAFYRDGRRYVALRAESSKSGVSIKIEVELDRAALIALAAHCLAYGKLLYPSFSDSVVQTLLSDPALGIREGAESQSTPTPLLDTPTSSNQQEPRRDEFRACAENNPDQPSQKAILPERLRRVIWAIGNRKWTKMRLDALQAIQAIEDQERAQVMIDEANQGNFKSWDAYL
;
A
#
# COMPACT_ATOMS: atom_id res chain seq x y z
N MET A 1 -5.25 8.69 -11.24
CA MET A 1 -5.69 7.28 -11.42
C MET A 1 -7.13 7.21 -10.93
N LEU A 2 -8.07 6.85 -11.79
CA LEU A 2 -9.49 6.69 -11.44
C LEU A 2 -9.76 5.25 -10.99
N ILE A 3 -9.05 4.79 -9.96
CA ILE A 3 -9.17 3.41 -9.47
C ILE A 3 -9.77 3.47 -8.06
N ASP A 4 -10.90 2.79 -7.90
CA ASP A 4 -11.55 2.62 -6.60
C ASP A 4 -10.83 1.52 -5.80
N PHE A 5 -9.80 1.93 -5.05
CA PHE A 5 -9.03 1.02 -4.22
C PHE A 5 -9.82 0.45 -3.04
N GLU A 6 -10.83 1.16 -2.56
CA GLU A 6 -11.66 0.71 -1.44
C GLU A 6 -12.54 -0.45 -1.87
N ASP A 7 -13.20 -0.34 -3.04
CA ASP A 7 -13.99 -1.41 -3.61
C ASP A 7 -13.13 -2.63 -4.00
N LEU A 8 -11.97 -2.40 -4.64
CA LEU A 8 -11.04 -3.49 -4.97
C LEU A 8 -10.55 -4.24 -3.72
N HIS A 9 -10.21 -3.52 -2.66
CA HIS A 9 -9.80 -4.11 -1.39
C HIS A 9 -10.92 -4.96 -0.79
N ARG A 10 -12.13 -4.38 -0.66
CA ARG A 10 -13.30 -5.08 -0.10
C ARG A 10 -13.71 -6.30 -0.91
N SER A 11 -13.63 -6.21 -2.23
CA SER A 11 -14.07 -7.26 -3.14
C SER A 11 -13.12 -8.45 -3.14
N TYR A 12 -11.81 -8.21 -3.22
CA TYR A 12 -10.83 -9.28 -3.48
C TYR A 12 -9.88 -9.59 -2.32
N LEU A 13 -9.58 -8.64 -1.44
CA LEU A 13 -8.56 -8.79 -0.41
C LEU A 13 -9.14 -9.07 0.99
N VAL A 14 -10.45 -8.99 1.14
CA VAL A 14 -11.17 -9.35 2.37
C VAL A 14 -11.79 -10.73 2.21
N SER A 15 -11.42 -11.65 3.12
CA SER A 15 -12.03 -12.98 3.16
C SER A 15 -13.39 -12.98 3.83
N ARG A 16 -14.20 -13.98 3.51
CA ARG A 16 -15.50 -14.26 4.14
C ARG A 16 -15.44 -15.63 4.79
N ASN A 17 -16.01 -15.74 5.98
CA ASN A 17 -16.20 -17.03 6.62
C ASN A 17 -17.51 -17.65 6.11
N ILE A 18 -17.41 -18.76 5.40
CA ILE A 18 -18.54 -19.52 4.85
C ILE A 18 -18.36 -20.96 5.30
N ASP A 19 -19.34 -21.49 6.04
CA ASP A 19 -19.34 -22.86 6.57
C ASP A 19 -18.04 -23.25 7.31
N GLY A 20 -17.52 -22.31 8.12
CA GLY A 20 -16.29 -22.53 8.90
C GLY A 20 -14.99 -22.43 8.10
N ARG A 21 -15.05 -22.00 6.83
CA ARG A 21 -13.88 -21.82 5.96
C ARG A 21 -13.71 -20.36 5.55
N TRP A 22 -12.47 -19.88 5.56
CA TRP A 22 -12.12 -18.56 5.03
C TRP A 22 -11.94 -18.63 3.52
N LEU A 23 -12.83 -17.98 2.79
CA LEU A 23 -12.83 -17.95 1.33
C LEU A 23 -12.63 -16.52 0.83
N TYR A 24 -12.00 -16.39 -0.34
CA TYR A 24 -11.82 -15.12 -1.01
C TYR A 24 -12.62 -15.10 -2.31
N THR A 25 -13.06 -13.91 -2.72
CA THR A 25 -13.62 -13.72 -4.07
C THR A 25 -12.49 -13.88 -5.08
N PRO A 26 -12.59 -14.81 -6.05
CA PRO A 26 -11.58 -14.94 -7.08
C PRO A 26 -11.59 -13.70 -7.97
N THR A 27 -10.40 -13.27 -8.38
CA THR A 27 -10.23 -12.17 -9.33
C THR A 27 -10.84 -12.42 -10.71
N ASN A 28 -11.03 -13.68 -11.08
CA ASN A 28 -11.81 -14.10 -12.24
C ASN A 28 -12.63 -15.33 -11.85
N VAL A 29 -13.96 -15.22 -11.93
CA VAL A 29 -14.88 -16.30 -11.51
C VAL A 29 -14.87 -17.46 -12.50
N GLU A 30 -14.77 -17.18 -13.80
CA GLU A 30 -14.76 -18.19 -14.87
C GLU A 30 -13.43 -18.93 -14.94
N SER A 31 -12.34 -18.23 -14.61
CA SER A 31 -10.99 -18.79 -14.61
C SER A 31 -10.22 -18.34 -13.36
N PRO A 32 -10.46 -18.94 -12.18
CA PRO A 32 -9.86 -18.54 -10.92
C PRO A 32 -8.33 -18.54 -10.92
N GLN A 33 -7.70 -19.32 -11.80
CA GLN A 33 -6.25 -19.37 -11.98
C GLN A 33 -5.66 -18.11 -12.63
N THR A 34 -6.49 -17.29 -13.29
CA THR A 34 -6.05 -16.05 -13.93
C THR A 34 -6.19 -14.88 -12.96
N GLY A 35 -5.15 -14.04 -12.91
CA GLY A 35 -5.20 -12.75 -12.23
C GLY A 35 -5.60 -11.63 -13.19
N PHE A 36 -5.67 -10.40 -12.66
CA PHE A 36 -5.89 -9.20 -13.46
C PHE A 36 -5.05 -8.02 -12.98
N PHE A 37 -4.95 -6.99 -13.81
CA PHE A 37 -4.18 -5.78 -13.54
C PHE A 37 -5.13 -4.59 -13.33
N PRO A 38 -5.41 -4.18 -12.07
CA PRO A 38 -6.25 -3.01 -11.80
C PRO A 38 -5.68 -1.71 -12.36
N SER A 39 -4.34 -1.61 -12.41
CA SER A 39 -3.61 -0.46 -12.94
C SER A 39 -2.46 -0.94 -13.79
N THR A 40 -2.22 -0.30 -14.93
CA THR A 40 -1.02 -0.53 -15.73
C THR A 40 -0.53 0.75 -16.39
N HIS A 41 0.79 0.87 -16.51
CA HIS A 41 1.48 1.89 -17.27
C HIS A 41 2.63 1.26 -18.04
N GLN A 42 2.91 1.76 -19.24
CA GLN A 42 3.98 1.27 -20.10
C GLN A 42 4.98 2.40 -20.35
N VAL A 43 6.25 2.11 -20.09
CA VAL A 43 7.39 2.98 -20.37
C VAL A 43 8.12 2.41 -21.57
N PHE A 44 8.33 3.26 -22.58
CA PHE A 44 9.05 2.93 -23.80
C PHE A 44 10.30 3.79 -23.91
N SER A 45 11.45 3.20 -23.64
CA SER A 45 12.76 3.87 -23.65
C SER A 45 13.73 3.09 -24.55
N ASN A 46 14.99 2.93 -24.13
CA ASN A 46 15.93 1.97 -24.72
C ASN A 46 15.33 0.54 -24.76
N HIS A 47 14.58 0.15 -23.72
CA HIS A 47 13.77 -1.07 -23.64
C HIS A 47 12.37 -0.76 -23.09
N GLY A 48 11.49 -1.76 -23.08
CA GLY A 48 10.12 -1.61 -22.60
C GLY A 48 9.96 -2.07 -21.15
N LEU A 49 9.26 -1.28 -20.34
CA LEU A 49 8.87 -1.64 -18.97
C LEU A 49 7.37 -1.47 -18.79
N GLN A 50 6.69 -2.53 -18.35
CA GLN A 50 5.36 -2.42 -17.80
C GLN A 50 5.44 -2.30 -16.28
N ILE A 51 4.75 -1.31 -15.73
CA ILE A 51 4.53 -1.11 -14.30
C ILE A 51 3.04 -1.37 -14.05
N ALA A 52 2.70 -2.26 -13.15
CA ALA A 52 1.30 -2.59 -12.91
C ALA A 52 1.04 -3.01 -11.45
N LEU A 53 -0.19 -2.83 -11.00
CA LEU A 53 -0.69 -3.58 -9.84
C LEU A 53 -1.22 -4.90 -10.38
N TYR A 54 -0.93 -6.01 -9.69
CA TYR A 54 -1.39 -7.33 -10.11
C TYR A 54 -2.02 -8.07 -8.94
N LEU A 55 -3.28 -8.49 -9.12
CA LEU A 55 -4.00 -9.36 -8.20
C LEU A 55 -4.13 -10.74 -8.85
N TYR A 56 -3.79 -11.79 -8.10
CA TYR A 56 -3.81 -13.16 -8.62
C TYR A 56 -4.12 -14.19 -7.53
N ASN A 57 -4.79 -15.27 -7.91
CA ASN A 57 -5.31 -16.21 -6.92
C ASN A 57 -4.39 -17.44 -6.85
N PRO A 58 -3.82 -17.78 -5.69
CA PRO A 58 -3.48 -19.16 -5.39
C PRO A 58 -4.76 -19.99 -5.39
N VAL A 59 -4.86 -20.92 -6.34
CA VAL A 59 -5.98 -21.85 -6.43
C VAL A 59 -5.54 -23.19 -5.82
N SER A 60 -6.42 -23.84 -5.06
CA SER A 60 -6.14 -25.18 -4.54
C SER A 60 -5.88 -26.15 -5.69
N SER A 61 -4.75 -26.86 -5.64
CA SER A 61 -4.38 -27.91 -6.61
C SER A 61 -5.01 -29.26 -6.28
N THR A 62 -6.00 -29.32 -5.38
CA THR A 62 -6.66 -30.56 -4.99
C THR A 62 -7.63 -31.01 -6.09
N ASP A 63 -7.44 -32.24 -6.57
CA ASP A 63 -8.36 -32.86 -7.54
C ASP A 63 -9.68 -33.36 -6.92
N ARG A 64 -9.85 -33.20 -5.60
CA ARG A 64 -11.05 -33.65 -4.88
C ARG A 64 -12.14 -32.57 -4.90
N PRO A 65 -13.32 -32.85 -5.47
CA PRO A 65 -14.51 -32.03 -5.25
C PRO A 65 -14.89 -32.06 -3.77
N PRO A 66 -15.39 -30.95 -3.17
CA PRO A 66 -15.72 -29.66 -3.79
C PRO A 66 -14.56 -28.64 -3.81
N ASP A 67 -13.37 -29.01 -3.34
CA ASP A 67 -12.26 -28.06 -3.10
C ASP A 67 -11.46 -27.71 -4.37
N ARG A 68 -11.78 -28.35 -5.50
CA ARG A 68 -11.21 -28.04 -6.80
C ARG A 68 -11.59 -26.62 -7.19
N ASN A 69 -10.59 -25.82 -7.59
CA ASN A 69 -10.75 -24.40 -7.94
C ASN A 69 -11.19 -23.47 -6.81
N LEU A 70 -11.12 -23.92 -5.55
CA LEU A 70 -11.41 -23.06 -4.40
C LEU A 70 -10.33 -21.96 -4.28
N CYS A 71 -10.77 -20.71 -4.23
CA CYS A 71 -9.90 -19.55 -4.00
C CYS A 71 -9.64 -19.40 -2.49
N THR A 72 -8.49 -19.92 -2.05
CA THR A 72 -8.07 -19.89 -0.64
C THR A 72 -7.30 -18.63 -0.28
N GLY A 73 -7.01 -17.77 -1.26
CA GLY A 73 -6.36 -16.50 -1.07
C GLY A 73 -6.32 -15.68 -2.35
N VAL A 74 -6.11 -14.38 -2.18
CA VAL A 74 -5.72 -13.46 -3.27
C VAL A 74 -4.37 -12.88 -2.92
N ARG A 75 -3.40 -13.08 -3.82
CA ARG A 75 -2.07 -12.48 -3.74
C ARG A 75 -2.06 -11.19 -4.54
N HIS A 76 -1.20 -10.28 -4.12
CA HIS A 76 -1.05 -8.96 -4.70
C HIS A 76 0.43 -8.62 -4.83
N CYS A 77 0.78 -7.82 -5.84
CA CYS A 77 2.12 -7.28 -5.98
C CYS A 77 2.15 -6.02 -6.85
N LEU A 78 3.23 -5.24 -6.69
CA LEU A 78 3.69 -4.36 -7.75
C LEU A 78 4.41 -5.23 -8.80
N TYR A 79 3.85 -5.32 -9.98
CA TYR A 79 4.35 -6.12 -11.09
C TYR A 79 5.18 -5.26 -12.04
N LEU A 80 6.43 -5.67 -12.25
CA LEU A 80 7.32 -5.09 -13.24
C LEU A 80 7.62 -6.12 -14.33
N ASN A 81 7.42 -5.76 -15.59
CA ASN A 81 7.72 -6.63 -16.72
C ASN A 81 8.58 -5.94 -17.75
N PHE A 82 9.81 -6.44 -17.89
CA PHE A 82 10.85 -5.90 -18.75
C PHE A 82 10.85 -6.65 -20.09
N THR A 83 10.93 -5.91 -21.18
CA THR A 83 10.87 -6.43 -22.55
C THR A 83 11.92 -5.78 -23.43
N HIS A 84 12.57 -6.56 -24.29
CA HIS A 84 13.54 -6.01 -25.22
C HIS A 84 12.89 -5.17 -26.31
N ARG A 85 13.60 -4.12 -26.73
CA ARG A 85 13.38 -3.45 -28.00
C ARG A 85 14.31 -4.08 -29.04
N VAL A 86 13.76 -4.65 -30.10
CA VAL A 86 14.52 -5.30 -31.18
C VAL A 86 14.09 -4.67 -32.50
N ASN A 87 15.05 -4.17 -33.28
CA ASN A 87 14.80 -3.52 -34.57
C ASN A 87 13.71 -2.42 -34.48
N GLY A 88 13.80 -1.59 -33.45
CA GLY A 88 12.87 -0.50 -33.20
C GLY A 88 11.52 -0.89 -32.57
N LYS A 89 11.17 -2.19 -32.51
CA LYS A 89 9.89 -2.68 -31.98
C LYS A 89 10.02 -3.26 -30.57
N TYR A 90 9.05 -2.97 -29.70
CA TYR A 90 8.99 -3.52 -28.34
C TYR A 90 8.26 -4.86 -28.35
N ARG A 91 8.90 -5.90 -27.83
CA ARG A 91 8.35 -7.26 -27.86
C ARG A 91 7.58 -7.60 -26.58
N LEU A 92 6.36 -7.07 -26.45
CA LEU A 92 5.54 -7.19 -25.23
C LEU A 92 5.11 -8.64 -24.89
N ASN A 93 4.99 -9.49 -25.92
CA ASN A 93 4.54 -10.88 -25.81
C ASN A 93 5.65 -11.93 -26.01
N ASP A 94 6.92 -11.54 -25.89
CA ASP A 94 8.06 -12.43 -26.11
C ASP A 94 8.37 -13.29 -24.87
N ASP A 95 8.86 -14.50 -25.10
CA ASP A 95 9.32 -15.45 -24.10
C ASP A 95 10.59 -15.00 -23.37
N HIS A 96 11.30 -14.02 -23.94
CA HIS A 96 12.50 -13.42 -23.37
C HIS A 96 12.23 -12.22 -22.44
N ARG A 97 10.99 -12.04 -21.97
CA ARG A 97 10.65 -11.01 -20.98
C ARG A 97 11.07 -11.40 -19.56
N VAL A 98 11.39 -10.40 -18.74
CA VAL A 98 11.67 -10.60 -17.31
C VAL A 98 10.58 -9.94 -16.47
N ALA A 99 9.70 -10.78 -15.92
CA ALA A 99 8.64 -10.35 -15.01
C ALA A 99 9.03 -10.58 -13.53
N ILE A 100 8.91 -9.55 -12.70
CA ILE A 100 9.22 -9.58 -11.26
C ILE A 100 8.01 -9.02 -10.49
N ASN A 101 7.64 -9.72 -9.41
CA ASN A 101 6.56 -9.29 -8.52
C ASN A 101 7.21 -8.80 -7.23
N LEU A 102 6.91 -7.56 -6.84
CA LEU A 102 7.44 -6.92 -5.65
C LEU A 102 6.34 -6.87 -4.57
N ASP A 103 6.71 -7.24 -3.34
CA ASP A 103 5.86 -7.00 -2.17
C ASP A 103 5.86 -5.51 -1.81
N LEU A 104 5.04 -5.14 -0.82
CA LEU A 104 4.86 -3.74 -0.44
C LEU A 104 6.15 -3.11 0.12
N GLY A 105 6.96 -3.88 0.86
CA GLY A 105 8.21 -3.37 1.43
C GLY A 105 9.21 -3.01 0.33
N VAL A 106 9.39 -3.93 -0.62
CA VAL A 106 10.27 -3.69 -1.78
C VAL A 106 9.72 -2.57 -2.67
N ALA A 107 8.40 -2.42 -2.79
CA ALA A 107 7.79 -1.29 -3.48
C ALA A 107 8.06 0.05 -2.78
N GLY A 108 8.16 0.08 -1.44
CA GLY A 108 8.60 1.24 -0.67
C GLY A 108 10.06 1.60 -0.94
N ASP A 109 10.96 0.63 -0.96
CA ASP A 109 12.36 0.86 -1.34
C ASP A 109 12.48 1.43 -2.77
N LEU A 110 11.69 0.90 -3.70
CA LEU A 110 11.63 1.38 -5.08
C LEU A 110 11.00 2.78 -5.19
N TYR A 111 10.03 3.09 -4.33
CA TYR A 111 9.47 4.44 -4.21
C TYR A 111 10.53 5.45 -3.76
N GLY A 112 11.37 5.11 -2.77
CA GLY A 112 12.51 5.92 -2.35
C GLY A 112 13.51 6.20 -3.47
N LEU A 113 13.83 5.18 -4.30
CA LEU A 113 14.64 5.38 -5.50
C LEU A 113 13.96 6.30 -6.52
N ALA A 114 12.66 6.12 -6.75
CA ALA A 114 11.90 6.91 -7.73
C ALA A 114 11.83 8.39 -7.34
N GLN A 115 11.61 8.68 -6.05
CA GLN A 115 11.55 10.05 -5.49
C GLN A 115 12.92 10.70 -5.28
N GLY A 116 14.02 9.94 -5.38
CA GLY A 116 15.36 10.47 -5.14
C GLY A 116 15.76 10.55 -3.67
N HIS A 117 15.07 9.82 -2.79
CA HIS A 117 15.54 9.63 -1.40
C HIS A 117 16.77 8.70 -1.34
N ARG A 118 16.99 7.90 -2.40
CA ARG A 118 18.12 6.98 -2.56
C ARG A 118 18.59 6.98 -4.01
N ASP A 119 19.87 6.71 -4.21
CA ASP A 119 20.47 6.60 -5.56
C ASP A 119 20.64 5.17 -6.04
N SER A 120 20.47 4.17 -5.16
CA SER A 120 20.57 2.77 -5.56
C SER A 120 19.54 1.88 -4.87
N PHE A 121 19.27 0.75 -5.50
CA PHE A 121 18.31 -0.26 -5.07
C PHE A 121 18.77 -1.63 -5.57
N SER A 122 18.57 -2.67 -4.75
CA SER A 122 18.86 -4.05 -5.12
C SER A 122 17.83 -4.98 -4.47
N TYR A 123 17.30 -5.91 -5.27
CA TYR A 123 16.35 -6.90 -4.81
C TYR A 123 16.58 -8.24 -5.51
N LYS A 124 16.42 -9.33 -4.76
CA LYS A 124 16.53 -10.71 -5.25
C LYS A 124 15.25 -11.47 -4.93
N ALA A 125 14.48 -11.80 -5.95
CA ALA A 125 13.30 -12.64 -5.84
C ALA A 125 13.70 -14.12 -5.87
N ILE A 126 13.50 -14.82 -4.76
CA ILE A 126 13.69 -16.27 -4.64
C ILE A 126 12.31 -16.92 -4.50
N ARG A 127 12.04 -17.95 -5.32
CA ARG A 127 10.80 -18.73 -5.25
C ARG A 127 11.13 -20.21 -5.39
N SER A 128 10.47 -21.04 -4.59
CA SER A 128 10.67 -22.49 -4.65
C SER A 128 10.46 -23.03 -6.07
N GLY A 129 11.38 -23.88 -6.53
CA GLY A 129 11.37 -24.48 -7.86
C GLY A 129 11.61 -23.53 -9.04
N LYS A 130 11.96 -22.25 -8.80
CA LYS A 130 12.25 -21.27 -9.86
C LYS A 130 13.64 -20.67 -9.71
N THR A 131 14.28 -20.40 -10.85
CA THR A 131 15.53 -19.65 -10.90
C THR A 131 15.36 -18.25 -10.28
N PRO A 132 16.30 -17.79 -9.44
CA PRO A 132 16.23 -16.47 -8.84
C PRO A 132 16.19 -15.37 -9.91
N LYS A 133 15.39 -14.33 -9.64
CA LYS A 133 15.39 -13.10 -10.43
C LYS A 133 15.99 -11.97 -9.61
N ARG A 134 16.66 -11.03 -10.26
CA ARG A 134 17.27 -9.88 -9.60
C ARG A 134 16.77 -8.59 -10.24
N LEU A 135 16.59 -7.57 -9.43
CA LEU A 135 16.24 -6.23 -9.85
C LEU A 135 17.23 -5.26 -9.23
N TYR A 136 17.80 -4.39 -10.05
CA TYR A 136 18.71 -3.35 -9.62
C TYR A 136 18.19 -2.01 -10.10
N GLY A 137 18.44 -0.98 -9.30
CA GLY A 137 18.16 0.40 -9.66
C GLY A 137 19.38 1.27 -9.37
N THR A 138 19.74 2.15 -10.30
CA THR A 138 20.84 3.09 -10.10
C THR A 138 20.49 4.43 -10.72
N ALA A 139 20.59 5.49 -9.92
CA ALA A 139 20.40 6.85 -10.37
C ALA A 139 21.66 7.35 -11.08
N PHE A 140 21.46 8.14 -12.12
CA PHE A 140 22.53 8.84 -12.83
C PHE A 140 22.03 10.19 -13.33
N TYR A 141 22.96 11.08 -13.67
CA TYR A 141 22.65 12.44 -14.08
C TYR A 141 23.16 12.69 -15.51
N ARG A 142 22.29 13.18 -16.38
CA ARG A 142 22.59 13.55 -17.77
C ARG A 142 22.00 14.93 -18.01
N ASP A 143 22.82 15.89 -18.45
CA ASP A 143 22.42 17.28 -18.72
C ASP A 143 21.72 17.96 -17.51
N GLY A 144 22.25 17.73 -16.30
CA GLY A 144 21.67 18.26 -15.06
C GLY A 144 20.32 17.65 -14.66
N ARG A 145 19.85 16.62 -15.36
CA ARG A 145 18.60 15.91 -15.06
C ARG A 145 18.90 14.54 -14.47
N ARG A 146 18.09 14.14 -13.49
CA ARG A 146 18.14 12.81 -12.87
C ARG A 146 17.40 11.78 -13.72
N TYR A 147 18.04 10.64 -13.93
CA TYR A 147 17.48 9.44 -14.54
C TYR A 147 17.73 8.25 -13.61
N VAL A 148 17.01 7.16 -13.84
CA VAL A 148 17.27 5.89 -13.15
C VAL A 148 17.32 4.77 -14.18
N ALA A 149 18.37 3.96 -14.14
CA ALA A 149 18.44 2.70 -14.85
C ALA A 149 17.86 1.59 -13.95
N LEU A 150 16.78 0.93 -14.39
CA LEU A 150 16.28 -0.29 -13.77
C LEU A 150 16.73 -1.50 -14.58
N ARG A 151 17.46 -2.42 -13.94
CA ARG A 151 17.96 -3.64 -14.57
C ARG A 151 17.34 -4.88 -13.96
N ALA A 152 16.64 -5.66 -14.76
CA ALA A 152 16.13 -6.96 -14.39
C ALA A 152 16.99 -8.09 -14.96
N GLU A 153 17.30 -9.07 -14.12
CA GLU A 153 18.05 -10.27 -14.48
C GLU A 153 17.25 -11.53 -14.15
N SER A 154 17.28 -12.50 -15.05
CA SER A 154 16.72 -13.84 -14.84
C SER A 154 17.57 -14.85 -15.61
N SER A 155 17.50 -16.12 -15.22
CA SER A 155 18.00 -17.23 -16.03
C SER A 155 16.82 -18.10 -16.44
N LYS A 156 16.68 -18.46 -17.71
CA LYS A 156 15.65 -19.40 -18.20
C LYS A 156 16.34 -20.41 -19.11
N SER A 157 16.21 -21.70 -18.81
CA SER A 157 16.82 -22.78 -19.61
C SER A 157 18.34 -22.62 -19.83
N GLY A 158 19.07 -22.17 -18.80
CA GLY A 158 20.52 -21.93 -18.88
C GLY A 158 20.93 -20.61 -19.55
N VAL A 159 20.01 -19.90 -20.21
CA VAL A 159 20.27 -18.60 -20.82
C VAL A 159 20.04 -17.48 -19.80
N SER A 160 21.07 -16.66 -19.57
CA SER A 160 20.94 -15.44 -18.77
C SER A 160 20.30 -14.34 -19.61
N ILE A 161 19.20 -13.78 -19.11
CA ILE A 161 18.48 -12.67 -19.70
C ILE A 161 18.68 -11.45 -18.80
N LYS A 162 19.13 -10.35 -19.39
CA LYS A 162 19.35 -9.07 -18.71
C LYS A 162 18.73 -7.95 -19.52
N ILE A 163 17.84 -7.18 -18.90
CA ILE A 163 17.13 -6.08 -19.54
C ILE A 163 17.25 -4.86 -18.64
N GLU A 164 17.82 -3.79 -19.19
CA GLU A 164 17.94 -2.50 -18.51
C GLU A 164 17.05 -1.45 -19.19
N VAL A 165 16.27 -0.71 -18.41
CA VAL A 165 15.38 0.34 -18.90
C VAL A 165 15.77 1.65 -18.23
N GLU A 166 16.10 2.66 -19.03
CA GLU A 166 16.32 4.03 -18.56
C GLU A 166 14.97 4.71 -18.33
N LEU A 167 14.75 5.20 -17.11
CA LEU A 167 13.57 5.95 -16.70
C LEU A 167 13.90 7.44 -16.64
N ASP A 168 13.15 8.22 -17.41
CA ASP A 168 13.14 9.68 -17.33
C ASP A 168 12.20 10.17 -16.20
N ARG A 169 12.05 11.48 -16.07
CA ARG A 169 11.20 12.08 -15.04
C ARG A 169 9.74 11.61 -15.11
N ALA A 170 9.18 11.45 -16.31
CA ALA A 170 7.78 11.03 -16.46
C ALA A 170 7.60 9.57 -16.02
N ALA A 171 8.52 8.69 -16.44
CA ALA A 171 8.54 7.29 -16.02
C ALA A 171 8.76 7.14 -14.51
N LEU A 172 9.60 7.98 -13.90
CA LEU A 172 9.81 8.02 -12.45
C LEU A 172 8.55 8.42 -11.68
N ILE A 173 7.81 9.42 -12.16
CA ILE A 173 6.51 9.82 -11.59
C ILE A 173 5.53 8.66 -11.68
N ALA A 174 5.46 7.98 -12.83
CA ALA A 174 4.57 6.83 -13.01
C ALA A 174 4.92 5.66 -12.07
N LEU A 175 6.21 5.36 -11.91
CA LEU A 175 6.70 4.35 -10.98
C LEU A 175 6.32 4.68 -9.53
N ALA A 176 6.61 5.91 -9.10
CA ALA A 176 6.28 6.36 -7.75
C ALA A 176 4.76 6.31 -7.49
N ALA A 177 3.95 6.74 -8.46
CA ALA A 177 2.49 6.69 -8.35
C ALA A 177 1.99 5.25 -8.20
N HIS A 178 2.57 4.28 -8.90
CA HIS A 178 2.18 2.86 -8.75
C HIS A 178 2.61 2.27 -7.40
N CYS A 179 3.75 2.70 -6.84
CA CYS A 179 4.12 2.30 -5.48
C CYS A 179 3.11 2.84 -4.43
N LEU A 180 2.73 4.12 -4.52
CA LEU A 180 1.70 4.71 -3.65
C LEU A 180 0.34 4.03 -3.82
N ALA A 181 -0.04 3.77 -5.06
CA ALA A 181 -1.26 3.05 -5.41
C ALA A 181 -1.30 1.66 -4.77
N TYR A 182 -0.16 0.97 -4.71
CA TYR A 182 -0.08 -0.33 -4.04
C TYR A 182 -0.34 -0.21 -2.53
N GLY A 183 0.25 0.80 -1.88
CA GLY A 183 -0.06 1.11 -0.48
C GLY A 183 -1.53 1.40 -0.25
N LYS A 184 -2.16 2.15 -1.16
CA LYS A 184 -3.60 2.47 -1.12
C LYS A 184 -4.52 1.28 -1.33
N LEU A 185 -4.13 0.35 -2.20
CA LEU A 185 -4.85 -0.91 -2.39
C LEU A 185 -4.91 -1.74 -1.09
N LEU A 186 -3.83 -1.71 -0.29
CA LEU A 186 -3.75 -2.48 0.95
C LEU A 186 -4.31 -1.74 2.17
N TYR A 187 -4.20 -0.41 2.19
CA TYR A 187 -4.65 0.43 3.30
C TYR A 187 -5.54 1.57 2.78
N PRO A 188 -6.73 1.27 2.23
CA PRO A 188 -7.59 2.29 1.63
C PRO A 188 -8.07 3.34 2.66
N SER A 189 -8.16 2.97 3.93
CA SER A 189 -8.58 3.86 5.02
C SER A 189 -7.49 4.84 5.48
N PHE A 190 -6.22 4.64 5.10
CA PHE A 190 -5.14 5.58 5.46
C PHE A 190 -5.19 6.80 4.55
N SER A 191 -4.82 7.98 5.06
CA SER A 191 -4.64 9.17 4.22
C SER A 191 -3.47 8.99 3.25
N ASP A 192 -3.44 9.78 2.17
CA ASP A 192 -2.35 9.75 1.19
C ASP A 192 -0.99 10.03 1.84
N SER A 193 -0.96 11.00 2.75
CA SER A 193 0.24 11.37 3.51
C SER A 193 0.76 10.22 4.36
N VAL A 194 -0.11 9.48 5.05
CA VAL A 194 0.31 8.34 5.88
C VAL A 194 0.90 7.23 5.03
N VAL A 195 0.28 6.90 3.90
CA VAL A 195 0.82 5.90 2.96
C VAL A 195 2.18 6.34 2.41
N GLN A 196 2.31 7.62 2.05
CA GLN A 196 3.58 8.17 1.60
C GLN A 196 4.67 8.05 2.67
N THR A 197 4.38 8.42 3.92
CA THR A 197 5.34 8.29 5.03
C THR A 197 5.77 6.84 5.22
N LEU A 198 4.82 5.89 5.26
CA LEU A 198 5.12 4.46 5.41
C LEU A 198 6.03 3.90 4.31
N LEU A 199 5.89 4.38 3.07
CA LEU A 199 6.72 3.95 1.95
C LEU A 199 8.05 4.71 1.86
N SER A 200 8.14 5.90 2.47
CA SER A 200 9.34 6.74 2.45
C SER A 200 10.32 6.39 3.56
N ASP A 201 9.83 5.82 4.67
CA ASP A 201 10.67 5.49 5.81
C ASP A 201 11.73 4.48 5.40
N PRO A 202 13.02 4.84 5.50
CA PRO A 202 14.06 3.92 5.15
C PRO A 202 14.04 2.77 6.15
N ALA A 203 13.76 1.55 5.66
CA ALA A 203 14.14 0.37 6.42
C ALA A 203 15.65 0.50 6.70
N LEU A 204 16.02 0.67 7.97
CA LEU A 204 17.40 0.46 8.43
C LEU A 204 17.82 -0.90 7.88
N GLY A 205 18.96 -0.93 7.20
CA GLY A 205 19.40 -2.06 6.40
C GLY A 205 19.21 -3.41 7.12
N ILE A 206 19.00 -4.44 6.30
CA ILE A 206 18.74 -5.86 6.61
C ILE A 206 17.27 -6.24 6.38
N ARG A 207 16.98 -6.65 5.14
CA ARG A 207 16.11 -7.79 4.83
C ARG A 207 16.66 -8.52 3.62
N GLU A 208 17.73 -9.29 3.83
CA GLU A 208 17.86 -10.53 3.06
C GLU A 208 16.62 -11.38 3.39
N GLY A 209 15.97 -11.88 2.35
CA GLY A 209 14.59 -12.38 2.42
C GLY A 209 14.34 -13.41 3.52
N ALA A 210 13.09 -13.44 3.96
CA ALA A 210 12.54 -14.40 4.91
C ALA A 210 12.95 -15.85 4.56
N GLU A 211 13.25 -16.59 5.63
CA GLU A 211 13.72 -17.99 5.67
C GLU A 211 15.24 -18.17 5.50
N SER A 212 15.99 -17.83 6.54
CA SER A 212 17.21 -18.57 6.89
C SER A 212 17.11 -18.97 8.36
N GLN A 213 16.47 -20.10 8.61
CA GLN A 213 16.84 -20.91 9.75
C GLN A 213 18.22 -21.49 9.45
N SER A 214 19.26 -20.87 9.98
CA SER A 214 20.55 -21.53 10.15
C SER A 214 21.17 -21.03 11.44
N THR A 215 21.10 -21.92 12.41
CA THR A 215 21.85 -22.09 13.66
C THR A 215 23.10 -21.21 13.81
N PRO A 216 23.30 -20.52 14.95
CA PRO A 216 24.53 -19.79 15.21
C PRO A 216 25.66 -20.78 15.52
N THR A 217 26.74 -20.77 14.74
CA THR A 217 28.01 -21.39 15.15
C THR A 217 28.88 -20.31 15.80
N PRO A 218 29.39 -20.51 17.02
CA PRO A 218 30.16 -19.50 17.74
C PRO A 218 31.64 -19.59 17.37
N LEU A 219 32.30 -18.43 17.22
CA LEU A 219 33.76 -18.35 17.35
C LEU A 219 34.12 -17.13 18.22
N LEU A 220 34.45 -17.43 19.48
CA LEU A 220 35.46 -16.78 20.34
C LEU A 220 36.77 -16.56 19.53
N ASP A 221 37.68 -15.61 19.75
CA ASP A 221 37.97 -14.67 20.84
C ASP A 221 38.83 -13.50 20.31
N THR A 222 38.52 -12.29 20.78
CA THR A 222 39.31 -11.12 21.31
C THR A 222 40.87 -11.05 21.16
N PRO A 223 41.57 -9.88 21.36
CA PRO A 223 41.13 -8.63 22.01
C PRO A 223 41.67 -7.23 21.55
N THR A 224 40.98 -6.19 22.06
CA THR A 224 41.41 -4.82 22.47
C THR A 224 42.11 -3.84 21.52
N SER A 225 41.53 -2.63 21.39
CA SER A 225 42.14 -1.36 21.85
C SER A 225 41.13 -0.19 21.77
N SER A 226 41.08 0.59 22.84
CA SER A 226 40.31 1.83 23.04
C SER A 226 40.83 3.01 22.22
N ASN A 227 39.96 3.96 21.83
CA ASN A 227 40.09 5.35 22.26
C ASN A 227 38.90 6.23 21.85
N GLN A 228 38.62 7.15 22.77
CA GLN A 228 37.63 8.23 22.77
C GLN A 228 37.91 9.27 21.67
N GLN A 229 36.87 9.91 21.15
CA GLN A 229 36.70 11.37 21.17
C GLN A 229 35.44 11.82 20.41
N GLU A 230 34.48 12.40 21.14
CA GLU A 230 33.55 13.42 20.61
C GLU A 230 34.31 14.74 20.37
N PRO A 231 33.79 15.61 19.48
CA PRO A 231 33.29 16.88 20.04
C PRO A 231 32.00 17.43 19.40
N ARG A 232 31.14 17.92 20.31
CA ARG A 232 30.16 19.04 20.31
C ARG A 232 29.98 19.93 19.07
N ARG A 233 28.72 20.39 18.89
CA ARG A 233 28.20 21.78 18.65
C ARG A 233 26.72 21.66 18.22
N ASP A 234 25.75 22.53 18.50
CA ASP A 234 25.57 23.68 19.39
C ASP A 234 24.04 23.82 19.59
N GLU A 235 23.61 24.14 20.80
CA GLU A 235 22.25 24.57 21.11
C GLU A 235 22.00 25.98 20.55
N PHE A 236 20.90 26.18 19.82
CA PHE A 236 20.30 27.50 19.66
C PHE A 236 18.78 27.38 19.74
N ARG A 237 18.21 27.90 20.82
CA ARG A 237 16.78 28.07 21.05
C ARG A 237 16.54 29.44 21.71
N ALA A 238 15.76 30.29 21.04
CA ALA A 238 14.94 31.40 21.57
C ALA A 238 14.13 31.96 20.37
N CYS A 239 12.80 31.83 20.30
CA CYS A 239 11.72 32.69 20.90
C CYS A 239 11.76 34.13 20.35
N ALA A 240 10.69 34.81 19.93
CA ALA A 240 9.23 34.66 19.89
C ALA A 240 8.72 35.57 18.71
N GLU A 241 7.47 35.71 18.28
CA GLU A 241 6.28 36.19 19.00
C GLU A 241 5.09 36.28 18.01
N ASN A 242 3.90 35.88 18.48
CA ASN A 242 2.55 36.41 18.23
C ASN A 242 2.10 36.84 16.81
N ASN A 243 1.06 36.14 16.33
CA ASN A 243 -0.08 36.84 15.71
C ASN A 243 -1.39 36.22 16.25
N PRO A 244 -2.28 37.01 16.88
CA PRO A 244 -3.57 36.56 17.38
C PRO A 244 -4.60 36.65 16.23
N ASP A 245 -5.34 35.58 15.96
CA ASP A 245 -6.70 35.65 15.42
C ASP A 245 -7.29 34.24 15.22
N GLN A 246 -7.72 33.65 16.33
CA GLN A 246 -8.81 32.69 16.46
C GLN A 246 -9.24 32.68 17.93
N PRO A 247 -10.49 32.29 18.31
CA PRO A 247 -11.67 32.00 17.49
C PRO A 247 -12.98 32.60 18.08
N SER A 248 -13.97 32.94 17.25
CA SER A 248 -15.36 32.96 17.75
C SER A 248 -15.90 31.53 17.81
N GLN A 249 -15.56 30.85 18.91
CA GLN A 249 -15.86 29.45 19.24
C GLN A 249 -17.36 29.10 19.35
N LYS A 250 -18.29 30.06 19.18
CA LYS A 250 -19.73 29.84 19.36
C LYS A 250 -20.46 29.29 18.11
N ALA A 251 -19.84 29.29 16.93
CA ALA A 251 -20.49 28.82 15.70
C ALA A 251 -20.10 27.39 15.25
N ILE A 252 -19.09 26.77 15.88
CA ILE A 252 -18.51 25.49 15.43
C ILE A 252 -19.16 24.29 16.16
N LEU A 253 -19.80 24.51 17.31
CA LEU A 253 -20.46 23.44 18.06
C LEU A 253 -21.70 22.84 17.37
N PRO A 254 -22.62 23.62 16.75
CA PRO A 254 -23.86 23.07 16.19
C PRO A 254 -23.63 22.08 15.04
N GLU A 255 -22.66 22.34 14.16
CA GLU A 255 -22.39 21.45 13.01
C GLU A 255 -21.66 20.16 13.40
N ARG A 256 -20.76 20.22 14.39
CA ARG A 256 -20.08 19.03 14.92
C ARG A 256 -21.05 18.12 15.66
N LEU A 257 -21.95 18.67 16.48
CA LEU A 257 -23.02 17.92 17.15
C LEU A 257 -23.99 17.28 16.13
N ARG A 258 -24.37 17.99 15.06
CA ARG A 258 -25.21 17.44 13.98
C ARG A 258 -24.57 16.25 13.25
N ARG A 259 -23.27 16.27 12.98
CA ARG A 259 -22.54 15.15 12.33
C ARG A 259 -22.33 13.95 13.27
N VAL A 260 -22.14 14.20 14.56
CA VAL A 260 -21.95 13.13 15.57
C VAL A 260 -23.26 12.37 15.81
N ILE A 261 -24.41 13.05 15.86
CA ILE A 261 -25.72 12.40 16.01
C ILE A 261 -26.06 11.56 14.76
N TRP A 262 -25.73 12.03 13.55
CA TRP A 262 -25.89 11.26 12.31
C TRP A 262 -24.99 10.01 12.27
N ALA A 263 -23.75 10.12 12.75
CA ALA A 263 -22.79 9.01 12.81
C ALA A 263 -23.15 7.93 13.85
N ILE A 264 -23.82 8.31 14.95
CA ILE A 264 -24.21 7.39 16.02
C ILE A 264 -25.58 6.75 15.74
N GLY A 265 -26.57 7.52 15.28
CA GLY A 265 -27.94 7.04 15.05
C GLY A 265 -28.05 5.94 14.00
N ASN A 266 -27.20 5.96 12.95
CA ASN A 266 -27.31 5.04 11.81
C ASN A 266 -26.65 3.67 12.03
N ARG A 267 -25.96 3.45 13.16
CA ARG A 267 -25.29 2.16 13.47
C ARG A 267 -25.52 1.63 14.89
N LYS A 268 -25.87 2.48 15.88
CA LYS A 268 -25.91 2.08 17.30
C LYS A 268 -27.31 1.96 17.90
N TRP A 269 -28.33 2.65 17.35
CA TRP A 269 -29.70 2.69 17.91
C TRP A 269 -30.71 2.11 16.92
N THR A 270 -30.82 0.78 16.93
CA THR A 270 -31.51 -0.07 15.94
C THR A 270 -33.04 0.11 15.82
N LYS A 271 -33.68 0.97 16.62
CA LYS A 271 -35.14 1.20 16.58
C LYS A 271 -35.56 2.61 16.13
N MET A 272 -34.64 3.46 15.71
CA MET A 272 -34.98 4.87 15.42
C MET A 272 -35.41 5.16 14.00
N ARG A 273 -36.47 5.96 13.88
CA ARG A 273 -36.92 6.60 12.64
C ARG A 273 -36.18 7.93 12.46
N LEU A 274 -35.92 8.30 11.21
CA LEU A 274 -35.13 9.46 10.81
C LEU A 274 -35.70 10.78 11.34
N ASP A 275 -37.02 10.81 11.53
CA ASP A 275 -37.87 11.95 11.84
C ASP A 275 -37.59 12.48 13.26
N ALA A 276 -37.46 11.58 14.25
CA ALA A 276 -37.11 11.92 15.63
C ALA A 276 -35.67 12.43 15.76
N LEU A 277 -34.73 11.88 14.96
CA LEU A 277 -33.34 12.34 14.92
C LEU A 277 -33.25 13.78 14.37
N GLN A 278 -34.10 14.14 13.41
CA GLN A 278 -34.18 15.48 12.87
C GLN A 278 -34.82 16.48 13.86
N ALA A 279 -35.84 16.05 14.60
CA ALA A 279 -36.47 16.89 15.63
C ALA A 279 -35.50 17.24 16.78
N ILE A 280 -34.70 16.27 17.23
CA ILE A 280 -33.70 16.50 18.29
C ILE A 280 -32.54 17.37 17.81
N GLN A 281 -32.18 17.28 16.52
CA GLN A 281 -31.20 18.19 15.90
C GLN A 281 -31.69 19.64 15.78
N ALA A 282 -32.99 19.88 15.98
CA ALA A 282 -33.62 21.19 15.95
C ALA A 282 -33.87 21.78 17.35
N ILE A 283 -33.57 21.06 18.43
CA ILE A 283 -33.71 21.58 19.80
C ILE A 283 -32.59 22.61 20.05
N GLU A 284 -32.96 23.86 20.32
CA GLU A 284 -32.01 24.95 20.59
C GLU A 284 -31.38 24.88 21.99
N ASP A 285 -32.05 24.21 22.93
CA ASP A 285 -31.57 23.99 24.29
C ASP A 285 -30.56 22.82 24.35
N GLN A 286 -29.28 23.17 24.49
CA GLN A 286 -28.16 22.24 24.43
C GLN A 286 -28.09 21.28 25.63
N GLU A 287 -28.51 21.70 26.83
CA GLU A 287 -28.52 20.80 27.99
C GLU A 287 -29.58 19.72 27.81
N ARG A 288 -30.75 20.11 27.28
CA ARG A 288 -31.83 19.17 26.99
C ARG A 288 -31.47 18.17 25.88
N ALA A 289 -30.79 18.63 24.84
CA ALA A 289 -30.30 17.76 23.77
C ALA A 289 -29.23 16.75 24.27
N GLN A 290 -28.34 17.17 25.16
CA GLN A 290 -27.31 16.30 25.72
C GLN A 290 -27.91 15.21 26.63
N VAL A 291 -28.88 15.56 27.49
CA VAL A 291 -29.59 14.59 28.34
C VAL A 291 -30.27 13.50 27.49
N MET A 292 -30.90 13.89 26.38
CA MET A 292 -31.54 12.94 25.46
C MET A 292 -30.52 11.98 24.81
N ILE A 293 -29.34 12.48 24.42
CA ILE A 293 -28.25 11.65 23.87
C ILE A 293 -27.73 10.66 24.91
N ASP A 294 -27.60 11.07 26.16
CA ASP A 294 -27.09 10.21 27.23
C ASP A 294 -28.09 9.11 27.61
N GLU A 295 -29.40 9.42 27.63
CA GLU A 295 -30.47 8.42 27.79
C GLU A 295 -30.47 7.38 26.63
N ALA A 296 -30.28 7.84 25.40
CA ALA A 296 -30.20 6.98 24.22
C ALA A 296 -28.96 6.08 24.23
N ASN A 297 -27.82 6.56 24.72
CA ASN A 297 -26.62 5.75 24.93
C ASN A 297 -26.83 4.64 25.98
N GLN A 298 -27.75 4.85 26.92
CA GLN A 298 -28.17 3.84 27.91
C GLN A 298 -29.34 2.95 27.42
N GLY A 299 -29.86 3.20 26.21
CA GLY A 299 -30.95 2.43 25.61
C GLY A 299 -32.36 2.80 26.12
N ASN A 300 -32.51 3.93 26.81
CA ASN A 300 -33.80 4.45 27.26
C ASN A 300 -34.24 5.59 26.33
N PHE A 301 -35.39 5.42 25.66
CA PHE A 301 -35.86 6.35 24.61
C PHE A 301 -37.16 7.07 24.97
N LYS A 302 -37.64 6.96 26.22
CA LYS A 302 -38.95 7.51 26.63
C LYS A 302 -39.11 9.01 26.40
N SER A 303 -38.05 9.79 26.56
CA SER A 303 -38.10 11.24 26.32
C SER A 303 -38.15 11.60 24.83
N TRP A 304 -37.81 10.65 23.95
CA TRP A 304 -37.79 10.81 22.49
C TRP A 304 -39.17 10.52 21.88
N ASP A 305 -40.05 9.83 22.60
CA ASP A 305 -41.42 9.50 22.15
C ASP A 305 -42.29 10.75 21.92
N ALA A 306 -41.97 11.87 22.56
CA ALA A 306 -42.66 13.15 22.32
C ALA A 306 -42.40 13.74 20.91
N TYR A 307 -41.47 13.16 20.16
CA TYR A 307 -41.05 13.59 18.83
C TYR A 307 -41.25 12.50 17.75
N LEU A 308 -41.94 11.41 18.11
CA LEU A 308 -42.41 10.35 17.21
C LEU A 308 -43.90 10.54 16.87
#